data_AF-A0A960D331-F1
#
_entry.id   AF-A0A960D331-F1
#
_cell.length_a   1.000
_cell.length_b   1.000
_cell.length_c   1.000
_cell.angle_alpha   90.00
_cell.angle_beta   90.00
_cell.angle_gamma   90.00
#
_symmetry.space_group_name_H-M   'P 1'
#
loop_
_entity.id
_entity.type
_entity.pdbx_description
1 polymer ?
#
loop_
_entity_poly.entity_id
_entity_poly.type
_entity_poly.pdbx_seq_one_letter_code
_entity_poly.pdbx_strand_id
1 'polypeptide(L)'
;MTTLAAVDAQTFWMSAKVPNDQFLLYAFEGDPGDLDATLAALCRRAAGCPDLRMRIADDCRTRYPRWAPRAVAGDQFVRHPAGADWAGCLDAVAGLAGDQLDPVFAAWRLH
;
A
#
# COMPACT_ATOMS: atom_id res chain seq x y z
N MET A 1 10.13 -15.97 -7.26
CA MET A 1 10.35 -15.45 -5.90
C MET A 1 11.79 -15.04 -5.81
N THR A 2 12.07 -13.82 -5.36
CA THR A 2 13.43 -13.25 -5.33
C THR A 2 13.75 -12.86 -3.90
N THR A 3 14.95 -13.17 -3.42
CA THR A 3 15.41 -12.74 -2.09
C THR A 3 15.31 -11.22 -1.97
N LEU A 4 14.89 -10.70 -0.82
CA LEU A 4 14.92 -9.24 -0.58
C LEU A 4 16.36 -8.73 -0.67
N ALA A 5 16.55 -7.51 -1.17
CA ALA A 5 17.84 -6.86 -1.03
C ALA A 5 18.12 -6.61 0.46
N ALA A 6 19.40 -6.55 0.84
CA ALA A 6 19.79 -6.40 2.25
C ALA A 6 19.20 -5.13 2.89
N VAL A 7 19.14 -4.03 2.14
CA VAL A 7 18.54 -2.77 2.58
C VAL A 7 17.03 -2.90 2.78
N ASP A 8 16.31 -3.59 1.89
CA ASP A 8 14.87 -3.80 2.02
C ASP A 8 14.54 -4.66 3.25
N ALA A 9 15.34 -5.71 3.49
CA ALA A 9 15.15 -6.58 4.65
C ALA A 9 15.41 -5.83 5.97
N GLN A 10 16.42 -4.97 6.00
CA GLN A 10 16.67 -4.10 7.15
C GLN A 10 15.49 -3.17 7.41
N THR A 11 14.98 -2.49 6.38
CA THR A 11 13.80 -1.61 6.47
C THR A 11 12.58 -2.39 6.96
N PHE A 12 12.33 -3.59 6.41
CA PHE A 12 11.25 -4.46 6.86
C PHE A 12 11.37 -4.85 8.34
N TRP A 13 12.53 -5.29 8.81
CA TRP A 13 12.68 -5.67 10.22
C TRP A 13 12.55 -4.49 11.18
N MET A 14 12.99 -3.30 10.75
CA MET A 14 12.86 -2.09 11.55
C MET A 14 11.42 -1.55 11.59
N SER A 15 10.58 -1.84 10.59
CA SER A 15 9.20 -1.32 10.52
C SER A 15 8.35 -1.74 11.73
N ALA A 16 8.65 -2.89 12.32
CA ALA A 16 8.01 -3.38 13.55
C ALA A 16 8.27 -2.50 14.79
N LYS A 17 9.24 -1.57 14.72
CA LYS A 17 9.61 -0.64 15.80
C LYS A 17 9.50 0.82 15.38
N VAL A 18 9.85 1.12 14.14
CA VAL A 18 9.84 2.46 13.58
C VAL A 18 9.02 2.44 12.29
N PRO A 19 7.78 2.96 12.31
CA PRO A 19 6.97 3.18 11.12
C PRO A 19 7.77 3.79 9.98
N ASN A 20 7.64 3.24 8.77
CA ASN A 20 8.46 3.65 7.63
C ASN A 20 7.69 3.66 6.30
N ASP A 21 6.35 3.71 6.36
CA ASP A 21 5.54 3.89 5.16
C ASP A 21 5.83 5.23 4.50
N GLN A 22 5.81 5.22 3.16
CA GLN A 22 5.87 6.42 2.35
C GLN A 22 4.47 6.80 1.89
N PHE A 23 4.04 8.02 2.21
CA PHE A 23 2.78 8.58 1.75
C PHE A 23 2.99 9.47 0.52
N LEU A 24 2.25 9.18 -0.55
CA LEU A 24 2.22 9.99 -1.77
C LEU A 24 0.80 10.54 -1.94
N LEU A 25 0.68 11.86 -1.99
CA LEU A 25 -0.60 12.55 -2.11
C LEU A 25 -0.72 13.19 -3.51
N TYR A 26 -1.81 12.87 -4.21
CA TYR A 26 -2.11 13.38 -5.53
C TYR A 26 -3.44 14.13 -5.53
N ALA A 27 -3.47 15.32 -6.11
CA ALA A 27 -4.68 16.07 -6.37
C ALA A 27 -4.91 16.11 -7.89
N PHE A 28 -6.09 15.72 -8.32
CA PHE A 28 -6.49 15.74 -9.73
C PHE A 28 -7.59 16.78 -9.91
N GLU A 29 -7.56 17.48 -11.04
CA GLU A 29 -8.65 18.37 -11.43
C GLU A 29 -9.82 17.53 -11.97
N GLY A 30 -11.05 17.89 -11.57
CA GLY A 30 -12.28 17.32 -12.09
C GLY A 30 -13.01 16.39 -11.13
N ASP A 31 -14.24 16.04 -11.50
CA ASP A 31 -15.07 15.07 -10.81
C ASP A 31 -14.68 13.65 -11.26
N PRO A 32 -14.35 12.71 -10.35
CA PRO A 32 -14.09 11.32 -10.70
C PRO A 32 -15.31 10.62 -11.33
N GLY A 33 -16.51 11.19 -11.20
CA GLY A 33 -17.75 10.63 -11.71
C GLY A 33 -18.08 9.32 -10.99
N ASP A 34 -18.11 8.22 -11.74
CA ASP A 34 -18.29 6.90 -11.15
C ASP A 34 -16.98 6.42 -10.48
N LEU A 35 -16.89 6.63 -9.16
CA LEU A 35 -15.75 6.23 -8.35
C LEU A 35 -15.58 4.69 -8.31
N ASP A 36 -16.66 3.92 -8.36
CA ASP A 36 -16.59 2.45 -8.35
C ASP A 36 -15.97 1.95 -9.66
N ALA A 37 -16.41 2.48 -10.80
CA ALA A 37 -15.83 2.19 -12.10
C ALA A 37 -14.35 2.63 -12.18
N THR A 38 -14.03 3.76 -11.59
CA THR A 38 -12.66 4.29 -11.51
C THR A 38 -11.74 3.36 -10.71
N LEU A 39 -12.16 2.94 -9.51
CA LEU A 39 -11.41 2.00 -8.68
C LEU A 39 -11.25 0.63 -9.34
N ALA A 40 -12.30 0.14 -10.03
CA ALA A 40 -12.20 -1.10 -10.80
C ALA A 40 -11.17 -0.99 -11.94
N ALA A 41 -11.09 0.17 -12.62
CA ALA A 41 -10.08 0.41 -13.65
C ALA A 41 -8.66 0.48 -13.08
N LEU A 42 -8.48 1.13 -11.92
CA LEU A 42 -7.21 1.19 -11.21
C LEU A 42 -6.75 -0.21 -10.75
N CYS A 43 -7.65 -1.02 -10.19
CA CYS A 43 -7.36 -2.40 -9.81
C CYS A 43 -6.87 -3.24 -11.01
N ARG A 44 -7.56 -3.15 -12.16
CA ARG A 44 -7.13 -3.84 -13.40
C ARG A 44 -5.75 -3.38 -13.86
N ARG A 45 -5.46 -2.07 -13.82
CA ARG A 45 -4.16 -1.52 -14.20
C ARG A 45 -3.05 -1.97 -13.25
N ALA A 46 -3.30 -1.90 -11.94
CA ALA A 46 -2.36 -2.35 -10.93
C ALA A 46 -2.05 -3.85 -11.06
N ALA A 47 -3.05 -4.68 -11.39
CA ALA A 47 -2.84 -6.10 -11.69
C ALA A 47 -1.97 -6.36 -12.93
N GLY A 48 -1.81 -5.37 -13.82
CA GLY A 48 -0.87 -5.40 -14.93
C GLY A 48 0.56 -5.02 -14.56
N CYS A 49 0.79 -4.44 -13.38
CA CYS A 49 2.09 -3.97 -12.91
C CYS A 49 2.73 -5.02 -11.97
N PRO A 50 3.83 -5.69 -12.37
CA PRO A 50 4.46 -6.70 -11.53
C PRO A 50 4.84 -6.22 -10.13
N ASP A 51 5.36 -5.00 -10.02
CA ASP A 51 5.83 -4.43 -8.75
C ASP A 51 4.69 -4.20 -7.74
N LEU A 52 3.47 -3.92 -8.23
CA LEU A 52 2.27 -3.77 -7.39
C LEU A 52 1.67 -5.11 -6.98
N ARG A 53 2.20 -6.23 -7.49
CA ARG A 53 1.75 -7.59 -7.16
C ARG A 53 2.74 -8.31 -6.25
N MET A 54 3.38 -7.56 -5.36
CA MET A 54 4.40 -8.09 -4.48
C MET A 54 4.00 -7.93 -3.02
N ARG A 55 4.45 -8.88 -2.21
CA ARG A 55 4.45 -8.85 -0.75
C ARG A 55 5.74 -9.48 -0.25
N ILE A 56 6.06 -9.26 1.01
CA ILE A 56 7.13 -9.97 1.69
C ILE A 56 6.61 -11.33 2.16
N ALA A 57 7.37 -12.38 1.89
CA ALA A 57 7.19 -13.69 2.52
C ALA A 57 8.27 -13.87 3.59
N ASP A 58 7.86 -13.79 4.85
CA ASP A 58 8.64 -14.09 6.06
C ASP A 58 7.98 -15.26 6.81
N ASP A 59 7.86 -16.40 6.12
CA ASP A 59 7.09 -17.57 6.54
C ASP A 59 7.87 -18.56 7.43
N CYS A 60 9.14 -18.28 7.68
CA CYS A 60 10.02 -19.17 8.42
C CYS A 60 11.14 -18.38 9.11
N ARG A 61 11.22 -18.46 10.44
CA ARG A 61 12.20 -17.72 11.26
C ARG A 61 13.67 -17.96 10.90
N THR A 62 13.99 -19.08 10.26
CA THR A 62 15.36 -19.43 9.86
C THR A 62 15.67 -19.10 8.40
N ARG A 63 14.69 -18.56 7.66
CA ARG A 63 14.83 -18.21 6.25
C ARG A 63 14.88 -16.70 6.09
N TYR A 64 15.71 -16.23 5.18
CA TYR A 64 15.75 -14.82 4.81
C TYR A 64 14.45 -14.41 4.09
N PRO A 65 13.91 -13.20 4.36
CA PRO A 65 12.68 -12.74 3.71
C PRO A 65 12.85 -12.61 2.19
N ARG A 66 11.75 -12.82 1.47
CA ARG A 66 11.75 -12.80 0.01
C ARG A 66 10.53 -12.11 -0.56
N TRP A 67 10.69 -11.55 -1.74
CA TRP A 67 9.62 -11.06 -2.55
C TRP A 67 8.78 -12.22 -3.08
N ALA A 68 7.48 -12.16 -2.81
CA ALA A 68 6.49 -13.15 -3.19
C ALA A 68 5.35 -12.48 -3.97
N PRO A 69 4.75 -13.18 -4.96
CA PRO A 69 3.57 -12.67 -5.64
C PRO A 69 2.38 -12.49 -4.69
N ARG A 70 1.59 -11.46 -4.94
CA ARG A 70 0.28 -11.18 -4.38
C ARG A 70 -0.62 -10.61 -5.46
N ALA A 71 -1.82 -11.17 -5.64
CA ALA A 71 -2.81 -10.57 -6.51
C ALA A 71 -3.28 -9.23 -5.94
N VAL A 72 -3.52 -8.24 -6.81
CA VAL A 72 -4.17 -7.01 -6.40
C VAL A 72 -5.62 -7.31 -6.05
N ALA A 73 -6.05 -6.90 -4.87
CA ALA A 73 -7.38 -7.15 -4.34
C ALA A 73 -7.99 -5.89 -3.70
N GLY A 74 -9.30 -5.95 -3.43
CA GLY A 74 -10.08 -4.82 -2.93
C GLY A 74 -9.62 -4.28 -1.57
N ASP A 75 -8.96 -5.11 -0.76
CA ASP A 75 -8.37 -4.72 0.53
C ASP A 75 -7.22 -3.71 0.40
N GLN A 76 -6.72 -3.48 -0.82
CA GLN A 76 -5.73 -2.44 -1.11
C GLN A 76 -6.34 -1.09 -1.49
N PHE A 77 -7.67 -0.99 -1.59
CA PHE A 77 -8.39 0.23 -1.95
C PHE A 77 -9.29 0.62 -0.79
N VAL A 78 -8.79 1.50 0.05
CA VAL A 78 -9.50 2.03 1.22
C VAL A 78 -10.23 3.29 0.79
N ARG A 79 -11.44 3.51 1.31
CA ARG A 79 -12.18 4.77 1.13
C ARG A 79 -12.30 5.45 2.47
N HIS A 80 -11.95 6.73 2.49
CA HIS A 80 -12.17 7.57 3.67
C HIS A 80 -13.46 8.36 3.53
N PRO A 81 -14.31 8.38 4.57
CA PRO A 81 -15.52 9.21 4.58
C PRO A 81 -15.21 10.69 4.89
N ALA A 82 -13.94 11.08 4.98
CA ALA A 82 -13.51 12.40 5.41
C ALA A 82 -14.13 13.51 4.55
N GLY A 83 -14.41 14.65 5.18
CA GLY A 83 -15.03 15.81 4.56
C GLY A 83 -14.34 16.15 3.24
N ALA A 84 -15.12 16.46 2.20
CA ALA A 84 -14.66 16.68 0.83
C ALA A 84 -13.78 17.94 0.66
N ASP A 85 -13.19 18.44 1.74
CA ASP A 85 -12.27 19.56 1.75
C ASP A 85 -10.82 19.10 2.01
N TRP A 86 -9.91 20.03 1.77
CA TRP A 86 -8.48 19.78 1.86
C TRP A 86 -8.02 19.49 3.29
N ALA A 87 -8.65 20.10 4.29
CA ALA A 87 -8.26 19.88 5.69
C ALA A 87 -8.61 18.46 6.14
N GLY A 88 -9.82 17.98 5.80
CA GLY A 88 -10.23 16.60 6.05
C GLY A 88 -9.32 15.58 5.35
N CYS A 89 -8.83 15.89 4.15
CA CYS A 89 -7.84 15.05 3.46
C CYS A 89 -6.51 14.98 4.22
N LEU A 90 -5.98 16.12 4.67
CA LEU A 90 -4.73 16.16 5.45
C LEU A 90 -4.87 15.45 6.80
N ASP A 91 -6.00 15.61 7.48
CA ASP A 91 -6.30 14.91 8.73
C ASP A 91 -6.36 13.39 8.53
N ALA A 92 -7.00 12.93 7.44
CA ALA A 92 -7.02 11.52 7.08
C ALA A 92 -5.61 10.98 6.82
N VAL A 93 -4.78 11.70 6.06
CA VAL A 93 -3.38 11.32 5.80
C VAL A 93 -2.56 11.28 7.08
N ALA A 94 -2.70 12.27 7.96
CA ALA A 94 -2.01 12.30 9.25
C ALA A 94 -2.39 11.10 10.13
N GLY A 95 -3.65 10.68 10.08
CA GLY A 95 -4.15 9.49 10.77
C GLY A 95 -3.50 8.18 10.32
N LEU A 96 -3.05 8.09 9.06
CA LEU A 96 -2.41 6.87 8.51
C LEU A 96 -1.08 6.54 9.19
N ALA A 97 -0.42 7.50 9.86
CA ALA A 97 0.75 7.21 10.68
C ALA A 97 0.46 6.19 11.80
N GLY A 98 -0.82 6.06 12.21
CA GLY A 98 -1.28 5.05 13.18
C GLY A 98 -1.77 3.73 12.57
N ASP A 99 -1.94 3.63 11.25
CA ASP A 99 -2.40 2.43 10.52
C ASP A 99 -1.42 2.08 9.41
N GLN A 100 -0.23 1.62 9.82
CA GLN A 100 0.86 1.26 8.92
C GLN A 100 0.55 -0.02 8.14
N LEU A 101 1.14 -0.13 6.94
CA LEU A 101 1.11 -1.34 6.14
C LEU A 101 1.82 -2.47 6.86
N ASP A 102 1.24 -3.66 6.76
CA ASP A 102 1.97 -4.89 7.00
C ASP A 102 2.39 -5.47 5.63
N PRO A 103 3.68 -5.37 5.25
CA PRO A 103 4.15 -5.80 3.94
C PRO A 103 4.12 -7.32 3.76
N VAL A 104 3.87 -8.10 4.81
CA VAL A 104 3.59 -9.54 4.70
C VAL A 104 2.21 -9.78 4.07
N PHE A 105 1.26 -8.88 4.33
CA PHE A 105 -0.05 -8.88 3.67
C PHE A 105 -0.03 -8.03 2.41
N ALA A 106 0.36 -6.75 2.49
CA ALA A 106 0.28 -5.77 1.40
C ALA A 106 1.43 -4.77 1.43
N ALA A 107 2.18 -4.64 0.33
CA ALA A 107 3.25 -3.64 0.23
C ALA A 107 2.76 -2.24 -0.16
N TRP A 108 1.46 -2.06 -0.43
CA TRP A 108 0.85 -0.77 -0.75
C TRP A 108 -0.67 -0.78 -0.55
N ARG A 109 -1.24 0.40 -0.31
CA ARG A 109 -2.68 0.71 -0.33
C ARG A 109 -2.90 2.02 -1.10
N LEU A 110 -4.07 2.15 -1.72
CA LEU A 110 -4.63 3.41 -2.20
C LEU A 110 -5.76 3.80 -1.23
N HIS A 111 -5.77 5.06 -0.81
CA HIS A 111 -6.67 5.62 0.19
C HIS A 111 -7.59 6.67 -0.43
#